data_AF-A0A9P3WVT3-F1
#
_entry.id   AF-A0A9P3WVT3-F1
#
_cell.length_a   1.000
_cell.length_b   1.000
_cell.length_c   1.000
_cell.angle_alpha   90.00
_cell.angle_beta   90.00
_cell.angle_gamma   90.00
#
_symmetry.space_group_name_H-M   'P 1'
#
loop_
_entity.id
_entity.type
_entity.pdbx_description
1 polymer ?
#
loop_
_entity_poly.entity_id
_entity_poly.type
_entity_poly.pdbx_seq_one_letter_code
_entity_poly.pdbx_strand_id
1 'polypeptide(L)' 'MTFNKNQIGTAVQLQDIRFDTKVDCIITKVEKNEILVMYYEKETEEIAYKTLTKEDLILDDYKLKLLY' A
#
# COMPACT_ATOMS: atom_id res chain seq x y z
N MET A 1 1.76 -9.78 6.99
CA MET A 1 1.63 -8.56 7.81
C MET A 1 0.28 -8.56 8.47
N THR A 2 0.20 -8.24 9.76
CA THR A 2 -1.08 -8.04 10.44
C THR A 2 -1.47 -6.58 10.26
N PHE A 3 -2.57 -6.32 9.56
CA PHE A 3 -3.13 -4.98 9.45
C PHE A 3 -3.51 -4.47 10.84
N ASN A 4 -2.78 -3.49 11.33
CA ASN A 4 -3.02 -2.91 12.64
C ASN A 4 -3.11 -1.39 12.52
N LYS A 5 -3.99 -0.77 13.29
CA LYS A 5 -4.19 0.70 13.25
C LYS A 5 -2.92 1.48 13.60
N ASN A 6 -1.99 0.86 14.33
CA ASN A 6 -0.67 1.44 14.61
C ASN A 6 0.20 1.63 13.36
N GLN A 7 -0.16 1.04 12.21
CA GLN A 7 0.57 1.24 10.96
C GLN A 7 0.11 2.49 10.19
N ILE A 8 -0.95 3.16 10.63
CA ILE A 8 -1.39 4.43 10.03
C ILE A 8 -0.27 5.47 10.21
N GLY A 9 0.09 6.17 9.13
CA GLY A 9 1.22 7.09 9.05
C GLY A 9 2.57 6.43 8.75
N THR A 10 2.61 5.10 8.61
CA THR A 10 3.84 4.38 8.28
C THR A 10 4.14 4.46 6.79
N ALA A 11 5.39 4.77 6.44
CA ALA A 11 5.89 4.70 5.09
C ALA A 11 6.15 3.24 4.68
N VAL A 12 5.51 2.81 3.61
CA VAL A 12 5.60 1.47 3.04
C VAL A 12 5.85 1.58 1.55
N GLN A 13 6.60 0.64 1.00
CA GLN A 13 6.72 0.47 -0.43
C GLN A 13 5.70 -0.57 -0.89
N LEU A 14 4.79 -0.16 -1.76
CA LEU A 14 3.91 -1.05 -2.48
C LEU A 14 4.63 -1.53 -3.74
N GLN A 15 4.79 -2.84 -3.84
CA GLN A 15 5.26 -3.53 -5.04
C GLN A 15 4.07 -4.23 -5.70
N ASP A 16 3.79 -3.86 -6.94
CA ASP A 16 2.92 -4.62 -7.83
C ASP A 16 3.72 -5.79 -8.41
N ILE A 17 3.25 -7.02 -8.20
CA ILE A 17 3.99 -8.21 -8.64
C ILE A 17 3.79 -8.47 -10.14
N ARG A 18 2.63 -8.07 -10.68
CA ARG A 18 2.30 -8.30 -12.09
C ARG A 18 3.17 -7.45 -13.02
N PHE A 19 3.45 -6.22 -12.61
CA PHE A 19 4.21 -5.25 -13.41
C PHE A 19 5.64 -5.00 -12.89
N ASP A 20 6.04 -5.64 -11.78
CA ASP A 20 7.27 -5.37 -11.01
C ASP A 20 7.48 -3.88 -10.67
N THR A 21 6.39 -3.12 -10.60
CA THR A 21 6.41 -1.69 -10.30
C THR A 21 6.46 -1.49 -8.80
N LYS A 22 7.28 -0.54 -8.34
CA LYS A 22 7.41 -0.17 -6.93
C LYS A 22 7.08 1.29 -6.75
N VAL A 23 6.27 1.58 -5.74
CA VAL A 23 5.89 2.93 -5.38
C VAL A 23 5.96 3.09 -3.87
N ASP A 24 6.55 4.20 -3.42
CA ASP A 24 6.59 4.54 -2.01
C ASP A 24 5.27 5.21 -1.63
N CYS A 25 4.64 4.68 -0.59
CA CYS A 25 3.33 5.09 -0.10
C CYS A 25 3.34 5.27 1.41
N ILE A 26 2.28 5.87 1.91
CA ILE A 26 1.99 6.00 3.34
C ILE A 26 0.63 5.38 3.61
N ILE A 27 0.52 4.57 4.65
CA ILE A 27 -0.77 4.01 5.07
C ILE A 27 -1.59 5.13 5.71
N THR A 28 -2.74 5.47 5.15
CA THR A 28 -3.62 6.53 5.66
C THR A 28 -4.80 5.97 6.45
N LYS A 29 -5.21 4.73 6.16
CA LYS A 29 -6.32 4.06 6.86
C LYS A 29 -6.06 2.57 6.97
N VAL A 30 -6.47 1.97 8.08
CA VAL A 30 -6.46 0.52 8.28
C VAL A 30 -7.83 0.09 8.79
N GLU A 31 -8.48 -0.79 8.04
CA GLU A 31 -9.71 -1.46 8.42
C GLU A 31 -9.49 -2.97 8.58
N LYS A 32 -10.55 -3.70 8.90
CA LYS A 32 -10.44 -5.12 9.30
C LYS A 32 -9.91 -6.02 8.17
N ASN A 33 -10.26 -5.71 6.93
CA ASN A 33 -9.91 -6.50 5.74
C ASN A 33 -9.24 -5.68 4.62
N GLU A 34 -8.99 -4.40 4.85
CA GLU A 34 -8.45 -3.52 3.82
C GLU A 34 -7.57 -2.44 4.46
N ILE A 35 -6.63 -1.93 3.68
CA ILE A 35 -5.85 -0.76 4.02
C ILE A 35 -5.92 0.25 2.90
N LEU A 36 -5.88 1.53 3.25
CA LEU A 36 -5.75 2.62 2.30
C LEU A 36 -4.32 3.11 2.35
N VAL A 37 -3.67 3.12 1.19
CA VAL A 37 -2.36 3.73 1.00
C VAL A 37 -2.48 4.96 0.12
N MET A 38 -1.65 5.94 0.41
CA MET A 38 -1.51 7.19 -0.32
C MET A 38 -0.12 7.23 -0.92
N TYR A 39 0.00 7.55 -2.20
CA TYR A 39 1.28 7.68 -2.87
C TYR A 39 1.24 8.84 -3.85
N TYR A 40 2.43 9.31 -4.22
CA TYR A 40 2.59 10.31 -5.26
C TYR A 40 2.73 9.62 -6.62
N GLU A 41 1.78 9.88 -7.51
CA GLU A 41 1.78 9.34 -8.86
C GLU A 41 2.54 10.29 -9.79
N LYS A 42 3.67 9.82 -10.33
CA LYS A 42 4.59 10.67 -11.11
C LYS A 42 4.06 11.01 -12.50
N GLU A 43 3.11 10.24 -13.02
CA GLU A 43 2.54 10.45 -14.36
C GLU A 43 1.52 11.59 -14.36
N THR A 44 0.72 11.67 -13.32
CA THR A 44 -0.30 12.71 -13.12
C THR A 44 0.21 13.88 -12.27
N GLU A 45 1.37 13.70 -11.62
CA GLU A 45 1.96 14.63 -10.64
C GLU A 45 1.03 14.92 -9.44
N GLU A 46 0.15 13.96 -9.15
CA GLU A 46 -0.91 14.07 -8.15
C GLU A 46 -0.80 13.02 -7.03
N ILE A 47 -1.52 13.28 -5.94
CA ILE A 47 -1.66 12.32 -4.86
C ILE A 47 -2.77 11.34 -5.22
N ALA A 48 -2.39 10.07 -5.35
CA ALA A 48 -3.32 8.98 -5.56
C ALA A 48 -3.55 8.19 -4.26
N TYR A 49 -4.74 7.59 -4.16
CA TYR A 49 -5.10 6.70 -3.08
C TYR A 49 -5.42 5.32 -3.65
N LYS A 50 -4.94 4.27 -3.00
CA LYS A 50 -5.22 2.89 -3.39
C LYS A 50 -5.64 2.09 -2.17
N THR A 51 -6.78 1.44 -2.30
CA THR A 51 -7.27 0.48 -1.31
C THR A 51 -6.71 -0.88 -1.66
N LEU A 52 -6.07 -1.54 -0.70
CA LEU A 52 -5.57 -2.90 -0.82
C LEU A 52 -6.38 -3.78 0.10
N THR A 53 -7.02 -4.81 -0.45
CA THR A 53 -7.70 -5.80 0.37
C THR A 53 -6.71 -6.81 0.91
N LYS A 54 -7.12 -7.52 1.96
CA LYS A 54 -6.35 -8.65 2.48
C LYS A 54 -6.14 -9.74 1.42
N GLU A 55 -7.12 -9.93 0.55
CA GLU A 55 -7.06 -10.92 -0.52
C GLU A 55 -5.99 -10.55 -1.54
N ASP A 56 -5.89 -9.28 -1.95
CA ASP A 56 -4.83 -8.78 -2.83
C ASP A 56 -3.42 -9.08 -2.31
N LEU A 57 -3.22 -8.97 -0.99
CA LEU A 57 -1.92 -9.29 -0.37
C LEU A 57 -1.68 -10.79 -0.19
N ILE A 58 -2.74 -11.59 -0.01
CA ILE A 58 -2.63 -13.05 0.14
C ILE A 58 -2.39 -13.72 -1.21
N LEU A 59 -3.01 -13.19 -2.26
CA LEU A 59 -2.91 -13.69 -3.63
C LEU A 59 -1.62 -13.26 -4.33
N ASP A 60 -0.70 -12.62 -3.61
CA ASP A 60 0.57 -12.11 -4.16
C ASP A 60 0.32 -11.17 -5.36
N ASP A 61 -0.80 -10.44 -5.37
CA ASP A 61 -1.05 -9.41 -6.38
C ASP A 61 -0.21 -8.16 -6.06
N TYR A 62 -0.14 -7.86 -4.76
CA TYR A 62 0.65 -6.77 -4.20
C TYR A 62 1.45 -7.20 -2.98
N LYS A 63 2.67 -6.66 -2.87
CA LYS A 63 3.53 -6.77 -1.69
C LYS A 63 3.73 -5.43 -1.04
N LEU A 64 3.58 -5.39 0.28
CA LEU A 64 3.92 -4.22 1.08
C LEU A 64 5.22 -4.50 1.82
N LYS A 65 6.17 -3.59 1.69
CA LYS A 65 7.45 -3.63 2.39
C LYS A 65 7.60 -2.39 3.25
N LEU A 66 7.88 -2.58 4.55
CA LEU A 66 8.21 -1.46 5.43
C LEU A 66 9.53 -0.83 4.98
N LEU A 67 9.56 0.49 4.86
CA LEU A 67 10.77 1.23 4.52
C LEU A 67 11.62 1.55 5.76
N TYR A 68 11.02 1.56 6.96
CA TYR A 68 11.65 1.87 8.24
C TYR A 68 11.09 1.02 9.39
#